data_AF-A0AAN7SCU5-F1
#
_entry.id   AF-A0AAN7SCU5-F1
#
_cell.length_a   1.000
_cell.length_b   1.000
_cell.length_c   1.000
_cell.angle_alpha   90.00
_cell.angle_beta   90.00
_cell.angle_gamma   90.00
#
_symmetry.space_group_name_H-M   'P 1'
#
loop_
_entity.id
_entity.type
_entity.pdbx_description
1 polymer ?
#
loop_
_entity_poly.entity_id
_entity_poly.type
_entity_poly.pdbx_seq_one_letter_code
_entity_poly.pdbx_strand_id
1 'polypeptide(L)'
;MAKSILLKIFLFYVCVVLHKVSTEMMTLDSRVEHCLWNGSFAKSSYESFFRKQIAEEYAKLQIVTGLTRYHLNIFGDYNLIPTNNKLYGDFLICSWSTFGYIKNNQIIYDSIEMALREALIREVGATGPGTNLSILQARSIINTCKTNLWMPLSLIVINLQNCIHTEIKYLNSLNS
;
A
#
# COMPACT_ATOMS: atom_id res chain seq x y z
N MET A 1 43.49 27.68 10.98
CA MET A 1 42.57 26.76 11.70
C MET A 1 41.08 26.92 11.36
N ALA A 2 40.59 28.08 10.86
CA ALA A 2 39.16 28.31 10.60
C ALA A 2 38.53 27.47 9.45
N LYS A 3 39.30 27.03 8.45
CA LYS A 3 38.77 26.27 7.29
C LYS A 3 38.25 24.87 7.63
N SER A 4 38.78 24.23 8.69
CA SER A 4 38.38 22.87 9.09
C SER A 4 37.03 22.83 9.81
N ILE A 5 36.67 23.93 10.51
CA ILE A 5 35.41 24.04 11.26
C ILE A 5 34.24 24.26 10.32
N LEU A 6 34.39 25.12 9.31
CA LEU A 6 33.38 25.36 8.27
C LEU A 6 33.05 24.08 7.48
N LEU A 7 34.05 23.25 7.17
CA LEU A 7 33.85 21.98 6.48
C LEU A 7 33.05 20.98 7.34
N LYS A 8 33.32 20.93 8.65
CA LYS A 8 32.56 20.09 9.59
C LYS A 8 31.12 20.56 9.77
N ILE A 9 30.88 21.87 9.83
CA ILE A 9 29.52 22.43 9.92
C ILE A 9 28.75 22.14 8.62
N PHE A 10 29.39 22.30 7.46
CA PHE A 10 28.76 22.01 6.17
C PHE A 10 28.44 20.51 6.02
N LEU A 11 29.35 19.62 6.42
CA LEU A 11 29.13 18.16 6.46
C LEU A 11 28.02 17.78 7.45
N PHE A 12 27.94 18.43 8.61
CA PHE A 12 26.87 18.20 9.57
C PHE A 12 25.52 18.68 9.02
N TYR A 13 25.49 19.82 8.33
CA TYR A 13 24.28 20.34 7.70
C TYR A 13 23.81 19.44 6.54
N VAL A 14 24.74 18.92 5.73
CA VAL A 14 24.44 17.92 4.68
C VAL A 14 23.96 16.61 5.29
N CYS A 15 24.55 16.13 6.40
CA CYS A 15 24.05 14.97 7.14
C CYS A 15 22.65 15.19 7.73
N VAL A 16 22.36 16.38 8.28
CA VAL A 16 21.05 16.72 8.85
C VAL A 16 19.98 16.87 7.75
N VAL A 17 20.34 17.40 6.59
CA VAL A 17 19.45 17.45 5.41
C VAL A 17 19.23 16.05 4.83
N LEU A 18 20.26 15.20 4.80
CA LEU A 18 20.14 13.78 4.42
C LEU A 18 19.39 12.94 5.47
N HIS A 19 19.39 13.31 6.75
CA HIS A 19 18.58 12.68 7.79
C HIS A 19 17.13 13.16 7.83
N LYS A 20 16.79 14.17 7.02
CA LYS A 20 15.39 14.47 6.70
C LYS A 20 14.88 13.55 5.58
N VAL A 21 15.28 12.28 5.58
CA VAL A 21 14.43 11.21 5.07
C VAL A 21 13.20 11.25 5.97
N SER A 22 12.18 11.94 5.49
CA SER A 22 10.82 11.81 6.02
C SER A 22 10.53 10.33 6.19
N THR A 23 10.45 9.86 7.43
CA THR A 23 9.82 8.58 7.73
C THR A 23 8.33 8.78 7.47
N GLU A 24 7.96 8.75 6.20
CA GLU A 24 6.58 8.87 5.77
C GLU A 24 5.81 7.69 6.34
N MET A 25 5.09 7.95 7.43
CA MET A 25 4.22 6.96 8.04
C MET A 25 2.89 6.96 7.30
N MET A 26 2.45 5.78 6.89
CA MET A 26 1.11 5.65 6.33
C MET A 26 0.10 6.09 7.37
N THR A 27 -0.80 6.99 6.97
CA THR A 27 -1.96 7.43 7.76
C THR A 27 -3.24 6.90 7.13
N LEU A 28 -4.28 6.72 7.95
CA LEU A 28 -5.58 6.27 7.47
C LEU A 28 -6.09 7.27 6.42
N ASP A 29 -6.25 6.80 5.19
CA ASP A 29 -6.84 7.62 4.15
C ASP A 29 -8.28 8.03 4.51
N SER A 30 -8.52 9.35 4.62
CA SER A 30 -9.83 9.93 4.95
C SER A 30 -10.98 9.40 4.08
N ARG A 31 -10.70 9.04 2.82
CA ARG A 31 -11.71 8.50 1.91
C ARG A 31 -12.28 7.18 2.40
N VAL A 32 -11.51 6.37 3.14
CA VAL A 32 -11.93 5.05 3.64
C VAL A 32 -12.27 5.08 5.13
N GLU A 33 -12.28 6.24 5.77
CA GLU A 33 -12.74 6.36 7.15
C GLU A 33 -14.13 5.76 7.32
N HIS A 34 -15.05 6.02 6.38
CA HIS A 34 -16.41 5.47 6.38
C HIS A 34 -16.43 3.92 6.39
N CYS A 35 -15.39 3.25 5.89
CA CYS A 35 -15.28 1.79 5.92
C CYS A 35 -15.04 1.23 7.32
N LEU A 36 -14.60 2.06 8.27
CA LEU A 36 -14.57 1.70 9.68
C LEU A 36 -15.97 1.66 10.32
N TRP A 37 -16.95 2.30 9.67
CA TRP A 37 -18.33 2.46 10.17
C TRP A 37 -19.34 1.61 9.37
N ASN A 38 -18.92 0.96 8.28
CA ASN A 38 -19.82 0.26 7.37
C ASN A 38 -20.08 -1.18 7.82
N GLY A 39 -20.99 -1.32 8.77
CA GLY A 39 -21.56 -2.60 9.17
C GLY A 39 -22.81 -2.38 10.00
N SER A 40 -23.83 -3.19 9.76
CA SER A 40 -25.11 -3.30 10.47
C SER A 40 -25.00 -3.62 12.00
N PHE A 41 -23.85 -3.36 12.60
CA PHE A 41 -23.47 -3.66 13.99
C PHE A 41 -23.35 -2.41 14.88
N ALA A 42 -23.94 -1.29 14.44
CA ALA A 42 -23.82 0.09 14.95
C ALA A 42 -24.15 0.35 16.45
N LYS A 43 -24.28 -0.70 17.29
CA LYS A 43 -24.66 -0.58 18.72
C LYS A 43 -24.04 -1.67 19.61
N SER A 44 -22.88 -2.26 19.27
CA SER A 44 -22.31 -3.35 20.07
C SER A 44 -20.82 -3.16 20.40
N SER A 45 -20.38 -3.76 21.50
CA SER A 45 -18.96 -3.84 21.90
C SER A 45 -18.05 -4.39 20.79
N TYR A 46 -18.61 -5.18 19.88
CA TYR A 46 -17.94 -5.72 18.70
C TYR A 46 -17.42 -4.64 17.74
N GLU A 47 -18.13 -3.52 17.60
CA GLU A 47 -17.71 -2.41 16.74
C GLU A 47 -16.47 -1.69 17.30
N SER A 48 -16.43 -1.47 18.62
CA SER A 48 -15.27 -0.86 19.28
C SER A 48 -14.00 -1.71 19.15
N PHE A 49 -14.15 -3.04 19.22
CA PHE A 49 -13.06 -3.99 18.98
C PHE A 49 -12.59 -3.98 17.53
N PHE A 50 -13.54 -4.01 16.56
CA PHE A 50 -13.24 -3.93 15.14
C PHE A 50 -12.45 -2.65 14.80
N ARG A 51 -12.92 -1.50 15.28
CA ARG A 51 -12.24 -0.21 15.09
C ARG A 51 -10.84 -0.23 15.63
N LYS A 52 -10.67 -0.74 16.86
CA LYS A 52 -9.35 -0.80 17.49
C LYS A 52 -8.40 -1.69 16.71
N GLN A 53 -8.85 -2.87 16.29
CA GLN A 53 -8.03 -3.80 15.51
C GLN A 53 -7.65 -3.22 14.13
N ILE A 54 -8.60 -2.60 13.41
CA ILE A 54 -8.30 -1.98 12.11
C ILE A 54 -7.45 -0.72 12.28
N ALA A 55 -7.69 0.10 13.30
CA ALA A 55 -6.91 1.30 13.57
C ALA A 55 -5.45 1.00 13.99
N GLU A 56 -5.18 -0.17 14.55
CA GLU A 56 -3.82 -0.62 14.85
C GLU A 56 -3.11 -1.18 13.61
N GLU A 57 -3.85 -1.71 12.62
CA GLU A 57 -3.28 -2.40 11.44
C GLU A 57 -3.53 -1.71 10.09
N TYR A 58 -4.14 -0.52 10.06
CA TYR A 58 -4.61 0.07 8.80
C TYR A 58 -3.50 0.26 7.77
N ALA A 59 -2.26 0.54 8.20
CA ALA A 59 -1.13 0.67 7.29
C ALA A 59 -0.93 -0.61 6.44
N LYS A 60 -1.02 -1.79 7.09
CA LYS A 60 -0.98 -3.10 6.44
C LYS A 60 -2.22 -3.36 5.58
N LEU A 61 -3.35 -2.75 5.91
CA LEU A 61 -4.62 -2.88 5.19
C LEU A 61 -4.75 -1.88 4.02
N GLN A 62 -3.80 -0.95 3.88
CA GLN A 62 -3.82 0.08 2.86
C GLN A 62 -2.67 -0.05 1.86
N ILE A 63 -2.08 -1.25 1.71
CA ILE A 63 -1.00 -1.46 0.73
C ILE A 63 -1.49 -1.09 -0.67
N VAL A 64 -2.61 -1.67 -1.12
CA VAL A 64 -3.12 -1.46 -2.49
C VAL A 64 -3.75 -0.08 -2.68
N THR A 65 -4.51 0.42 -1.72
CA THR A 65 -5.10 1.77 -1.82
C THR A 65 -4.07 2.88 -1.63
N GLY A 66 -3.03 2.61 -0.85
CA GLY A 66 -1.88 3.49 -0.63
C GLY A 66 -0.97 3.64 -1.84
N LEU A 67 -1.04 2.74 -2.84
CA LEU A 67 -0.24 2.82 -4.08
C LEU A 67 -0.42 4.13 -4.84
N THR A 68 -1.50 4.87 -4.62
CA THR A 68 -1.70 6.18 -5.27
C THR A 68 -0.98 7.33 -4.56
N ARG A 69 -0.55 7.12 -3.31
CA ARG A 69 -0.09 8.17 -2.41
C ARG A 69 1.36 7.99 -1.95
N TYR A 70 1.74 6.76 -1.65
CA TYR A 70 3.02 6.45 -1.01
C TYR A 70 4.02 5.86 -2.00
N HIS A 71 5.30 5.98 -1.64
CA HIS A 71 6.42 5.29 -2.27
C HIS A 71 6.42 3.80 -1.90
N LEU A 72 6.98 2.96 -2.77
CA LEU A 72 6.95 1.50 -2.59
C LEU A 72 7.76 1.04 -1.37
N ASN A 73 8.83 1.75 -1.03
CA ASN A 73 9.68 1.47 0.13
C ASN A 73 8.92 1.51 1.47
N ILE A 74 7.88 2.35 1.59
CA ILE A 74 7.06 2.48 2.79
C ILE A 74 6.30 1.19 3.11
N PHE A 75 6.00 0.36 2.11
CA PHE A 75 5.24 -0.88 2.29
C PHE A 75 6.11 -2.08 2.73
N GLY A 76 7.43 -2.02 2.54
CA GLY A 76 8.32 -3.18 2.59
C GLY A 76 8.36 -3.93 3.93
N ASP A 77 8.15 -3.22 5.04
CA ASP A 77 8.40 -3.77 6.38
C ASP A 77 7.17 -4.40 7.05
N TYR A 78 5.99 -4.23 6.47
CA TYR A 78 4.77 -4.75 7.09
C TYR A 78 4.66 -6.27 6.97
N ASN A 79 4.16 -6.94 8.00
CA ASN A 79 3.79 -8.36 7.90
C ASN A 79 2.55 -8.54 7.03
N LEU A 80 2.46 -9.70 6.35
CA LEU A 80 1.24 -10.09 5.62
C LEU A 80 0.07 -10.20 6.58
N ILE A 81 -1.12 -9.88 6.09
CA ILE A 81 -2.35 -9.99 6.88
C ILE A 81 -2.91 -11.43 6.82
N PRO A 82 -3.51 -11.96 7.90
CA PRO A 82 -4.14 -13.27 7.91
C PRO A 82 -5.29 -13.36 6.90
N THR A 83 -5.25 -14.39 6.05
CA THR A 83 -6.20 -14.60 4.95
C THR A 83 -7.61 -14.94 5.43
N ASN A 84 -7.74 -15.57 6.59
CA ASN A 84 -9.03 -15.97 7.17
C ASN A 84 -9.70 -14.90 8.04
N ASN A 85 -9.18 -13.67 8.08
CA ASN A 85 -9.76 -12.61 8.89
C ASN A 85 -10.89 -11.90 8.15
N LYS A 86 -12.14 -12.23 8.52
CA LYS A 86 -13.35 -11.63 7.94
C LYS A 86 -13.36 -10.10 8.07
N LEU A 87 -12.91 -9.56 9.19
CA LEU A 87 -12.90 -8.12 9.46
C LEU A 87 -12.00 -7.38 8.46
N TYR A 88 -10.86 -7.99 8.12
CA TYR A 88 -9.95 -7.41 7.12
C TYR A 88 -10.54 -7.49 5.73
N GLY A 89 -11.17 -8.62 5.39
CA GLY A 89 -11.87 -8.79 4.12
C GLY A 89 -12.97 -7.76 3.92
N ASP A 90 -13.81 -7.54 4.93
CA ASP A 90 -14.92 -6.57 4.87
C ASP A 90 -14.38 -5.13 4.71
N PHE A 91 -13.36 -4.76 5.48
CA PHE A 91 -12.70 -3.46 5.36
C PHE A 91 -12.09 -3.26 3.96
N LEU A 92 -11.36 -4.26 3.46
CA LEU A 92 -10.72 -4.20 2.14
C LEU A 92 -11.73 -4.10 1.01
N ILE A 93 -12.84 -4.85 1.06
CA ILE A 93 -13.92 -4.74 0.07
C ILE A 93 -14.45 -3.31 0.02
N CYS A 94 -14.76 -2.72 1.18
CA CYS A 94 -15.25 -1.35 1.25
C CYS A 94 -14.20 -0.36 0.69
N SER A 95 -12.98 -0.44 1.20
CA SER A 95 -11.85 0.41 0.84
C SER A 95 -11.55 0.36 -0.66
N TRP A 96 -11.50 -0.83 -1.25
CA TRP A 96 -11.23 -1.01 -2.67
C TRP A 96 -12.40 -0.58 -3.55
N SER A 97 -13.65 -0.70 -3.07
CA SER A 97 -14.82 -0.15 -3.75
C SER A 97 -14.76 1.38 -3.79
N THR A 98 -14.33 2.04 -2.70
CA THR A 98 -14.13 3.50 -2.65
C THR A 98 -13.12 3.98 -3.69
N PHE A 99 -12.08 3.20 -3.95
CA PHE A 99 -11.05 3.50 -4.95
C PHE A 99 -11.41 3.03 -6.36
N GLY A 100 -12.59 2.43 -6.56
CA GLY A 100 -13.03 1.92 -7.87
C GLY A 100 -12.33 0.63 -8.32
N TYR A 101 -11.60 -0.05 -7.43
CA TYR A 101 -10.95 -1.33 -7.71
C TYR A 101 -11.91 -2.51 -7.63
N ILE A 102 -13.12 -2.30 -7.09
CA ILE A 102 -14.21 -3.26 -7.08
C ILE A 102 -15.45 -2.58 -7.65
N LYS A 103 -16.13 -3.27 -8.57
CA LYS A 103 -17.44 -2.86 -9.12
C LYS A 103 -18.29 -4.09 -9.35
N ASN A 104 -19.57 -4.03 -8.97
CA ASN A 104 -20.51 -5.16 -9.12
C ASN A 104 -19.97 -6.49 -8.56
N ASN A 105 -19.34 -6.44 -7.38
CA ASN A 105 -18.73 -7.60 -6.72
C ASN A 105 -17.59 -8.28 -7.52
N GLN A 106 -16.98 -7.55 -8.46
CA GLN A 106 -15.86 -8.01 -9.27
C GLN A 106 -14.67 -7.07 -9.12
N ILE A 107 -13.46 -7.63 -9.12
CA ILE A 107 -12.21 -6.86 -9.06
C ILE A 107 -11.89 -6.31 -10.45
N ILE A 108 -11.61 -5.01 -10.50
CA ILE A 108 -11.18 -4.28 -11.68
C ILE A 108 -9.65 -4.23 -11.67
N TYR A 109 -9.04 -5.32 -12.18
CA TYR A 109 -7.59 -5.50 -12.18
C TYR A 109 -6.85 -4.34 -12.88
N ASP A 110 -7.41 -3.81 -13.97
CA ASP A 110 -6.82 -2.70 -14.72
C ASP A 110 -6.65 -1.43 -13.86
N SER A 111 -7.59 -1.17 -12.94
CA SER A 111 -7.48 -0.02 -12.03
C SER A 111 -6.38 -0.20 -10.99
N ILE A 112 -6.17 -1.44 -10.53
CA ILE A 112 -5.07 -1.77 -9.62
C ILE A 112 -3.73 -1.73 -10.37
N GLU A 113 -3.67 -2.26 -11.60
CA GLU A 113 -2.50 -2.17 -12.49
C GLU A 113 -2.09 -0.70 -12.70
N MET A 114 -3.06 0.17 -12.95
CA MET A 114 -2.83 1.60 -13.12
C MET A 114 -2.21 2.24 -11.87
N ALA A 115 -2.73 1.92 -10.68
CA ALA A 115 -2.17 2.43 -9.43
C ALA A 115 -0.76 1.89 -9.16
N LEU A 116 -0.51 0.61 -9.43
CA LEU A 116 0.84 0.00 -9.35
C LEU A 116 1.82 0.67 -10.31
N ARG A 117 1.40 0.91 -11.55
CA ARG A 117 2.21 1.60 -12.55
C ARG A 117 2.60 2.99 -12.08
N GLU A 118 1.66 3.76 -11.53
CA GLU A 118 1.94 5.10 -11.01
C GLU A 118 2.92 5.07 -9.84
N ALA A 119 2.77 4.10 -8.93
CA ALA A 119 3.72 3.90 -7.84
C ALA A 119 5.13 3.57 -8.36
N LEU A 120 5.24 2.64 -9.31
CA LEU A 120 6.51 2.25 -9.93
C LEU A 120 7.17 3.41 -10.66
N ILE A 121 6.40 4.22 -11.40
CA ILE A 121 6.91 5.43 -12.07
C ILE A 121 7.49 6.42 -11.07
N ARG A 122 6.90 6.56 -9.87
CA ARG A 122 7.47 7.42 -8.81
C ARG A 122 8.81 6.91 -8.29
N GLU A 123 9.05 5.61 -8.29
CA GLU A 123 10.34 5.03 -7.88
C GLU A 123 11.42 5.19 -8.96
N VAL A 124 11.10 4.90 -10.22
CA VAL A 124 12.10 4.83 -11.30
C VAL A 124 12.23 6.13 -12.11
N GLY A 125 11.28 7.05 -11.96
CA GLY A 125 11.20 8.31 -12.69
C GLY A 125 10.39 8.22 -14.00
N ALA A 126 9.70 9.32 -14.32
CA ALA A 126 8.83 9.47 -15.50
C ALA A 126 9.61 9.73 -16.80
N THR A 127 10.57 8.86 -17.12
CA THR A 127 11.27 8.84 -18.42
C THR A 127 10.59 7.85 -19.37
N GLY A 128 10.86 7.93 -20.69
CA GLY A 128 10.33 6.96 -21.65
C GLY A 128 10.64 5.50 -21.28
N PRO A 129 11.92 5.14 -21.03
CA PRO A 129 12.28 3.80 -20.56
C PRO A 129 11.68 3.45 -19.19
N GLY A 130 11.72 4.37 -18.21
CA GLY A 130 11.17 4.13 -16.87
C GLY A 130 9.66 3.88 -16.87
N THR A 131 8.92 4.60 -17.71
CA THR A 131 7.48 4.42 -17.90
C THR A 131 7.17 3.06 -18.51
N ASN A 132 7.90 2.67 -19.57
CA ASN A 132 7.71 1.37 -20.22
C ASN A 132 8.02 0.20 -19.27
N LEU A 133 9.11 0.28 -18.51
CA LEU A 133 9.45 -0.72 -17.49
C LEU A 133 8.37 -0.81 -16.40
N SER A 134 7.86 0.34 -15.94
CA SER A 134 6.79 0.39 -14.93
C SER A 134 5.49 -0.25 -15.42
N ILE A 135 5.12 -0.05 -16.70
CA ILE A 135 3.96 -0.72 -17.32
C ILE A 135 4.15 -2.23 -17.34
N LEU A 136 5.30 -2.70 -17.82
CA LEU A 136 5.60 -4.13 -17.91
C LEU A 136 5.61 -4.79 -16.52
N GLN A 137 6.23 -4.13 -15.54
CA GLN A 137 6.31 -4.64 -14.18
C GLN A 137 4.94 -4.67 -13.50
N ALA A 138 4.14 -3.60 -13.60
CA ALA A 138 2.79 -3.57 -13.02
C ALA A 138 1.91 -4.69 -13.58
N ARG A 139 1.94 -4.89 -14.90
CA ARG A 139 1.19 -5.97 -15.57
C ARG A 139 1.67 -7.35 -15.13
N SER A 140 2.98 -7.53 -14.99
CA SER A 140 3.57 -8.78 -14.50
C SER A 140 3.06 -9.13 -13.11
N ILE A 141 3.12 -8.18 -12.16
CA ILE A 141 2.63 -8.35 -10.79
C ILE A 141 1.15 -8.74 -10.78
N ILE A 142 0.31 -8.02 -11.53
CA ILE A 142 -1.13 -8.31 -11.59
C ILE A 142 -1.39 -9.69 -12.17
N ASN A 143 -0.70 -10.09 -13.23
CA ASN A 143 -0.85 -11.42 -13.81
C ASN A 143 -0.43 -12.54 -12.84
N THR A 144 0.66 -12.34 -12.09
CA THR A 144 1.11 -13.28 -11.05
C THR A 144 0.10 -13.39 -9.91
N CYS A 145 -0.46 -12.27 -9.46
CA CYS A 145 -1.31 -12.23 -8.29
C CYS A 145 -2.79 -12.49 -8.57
N LYS A 146 -3.21 -12.46 -9.84
CA LYS A 146 -4.58 -12.75 -10.24
C LYS A 146 -4.94 -14.19 -9.89
N THR A 147 -6.01 -14.37 -9.12
CA THR A 147 -6.54 -15.69 -8.80
C THR A 147 -7.72 -16.04 -9.71
N ASN A 148 -7.71 -17.28 -10.23
CA ASN A 148 -8.81 -17.84 -11.01
C ASN A 148 -9.69 -18.80 -10.18
N LEU A 149 -9.49 -18.83 -8.86
CA LEU A 149 -10.23 -19.73 -7.98
C LEU A 149 -11.60 -19.15 -7.62
N TRP A 150 -12.61 -20.02 -7.56
CA TRP A 150 -13.91 -19.68 -7.01
C TRP A 150 -13.81 -19.57 -5.48
N MET A 151 -13.62 -18.34 -5.00
CA MET A 151 -13.54 -18.01 -3.59
C MET A 151 -14.47 -16.83 -3.26
N PRO A 152 -14.94 -16.71 -2.01
CA PRO A 152 -15.56 -15.48 -1.52
C PRO A 152 -14.70 -14.25 -1.82
N LEU A 153 -15.34 -13.13 -2.23
CA LEU A 153 -14.63 -11.90 -2.60
C LEU A 153 -13.69 -11.42 -1.48
N SER A 154 -14.09 -11.58 -0.21
CA SER A 154 -13.27 -11.21 0.96
C SER A 154 -11.94 -11.94 1.01
N LEU A 155 -11.92 -13.23 0.66
CA LEU A 155 -10.69 -14.02 0.57
C LEU A 155 -9.87 -13.63 -0.66
N ILE A 156 -10.53 -13.36 -1.79
CA ILE A 156 -9.86 -12.92 -3.02
C ILE A 156 -9.10 -11.61 -2.77
N VAL A 157 -9.74 -10.59 -2.15
CA VAL A 157 -9.09 -9.29 -1.93
C VAL A 157 -7.91 -9.39 -0.96
N ILE A 158 -8.00 -10.20 0.11
CA ILE A 158 -6.89 -10.38 1.04
C ILE A 158 -5.73 -11.10 0.34
N ASN A 159 -6.01 -12.18 -0.40
CA ASN A 159 -4.98 -12.92 -1.12
C ASN A 159 -4.28 -12.06 -2.17
N LEU A 160 -5.05 -11.27 -2.93
CA LEU A 160 -4.51 -10.37 -3.92
C LEU A 160 -3.65 -9.27 -3.27
N GLN A 161 -4.11 -8.68 -2.15
CA GLN A 161 -3.32 -7.70 -1.40
C GLN A 161 -2.00 -8.30 -0.90
N ASN A 162 -2.04 -9.47 -0.28
CA ASN A 162 -0.84 -10.14 0.25
C ASN A 162 0.14 -10.51 -0.87
N CYS A 163 -0.36 -10.94 -2.03
CA CYS A 163 0.49 -11.23 -3.17
C CYS A 163 1.16 -9.96 -3.70
N ILE A 164 0.40 -8.89 -3.95
CA ILE A 164 0.95 -7.60 -4.39
C ILE A 164 1.98 -7.08 -3.38
N HIS A 165 1.70 -7.20 -2.09
CA HIS A 165 2.64 -6.82 -1.04
C HIS A 165 3.94 -7.62 -1.10
N THR A 166 3.86 -8.93 -1.35
CA THR A 166 5.04 -9.80 -1.50
C THR A 166 5.88 -9.38 -2.71
N GLU A 167 5.24 -9.07 -3.83
CA GLU A 167 5.94 -8.57 -5.03
C GLU A 167 6.62 -7.22 -4.77
N ILE A 168 5.95 -6.30 -4.07
CA ILE A 168 6.54 -5.00 -3.67
C ILE A 168 7.75 -5.22 -2.75
N LYS A 169 7.65 -6.12 -1.77
CA LYS A 169 8.79 -6.47 -0.90
C LYS A 169 9.98 -6.99 -1.70
N TYR A 170 9.72 -7.87 -2.66
CA TYR A 170 10.75 -8.39 -3.54
C TYR A 170 11.44 -7.26 -4.31
N LEU A 171 10.66 -6.35 -4.94
CA LEU A 171 11.23 -5.20 -5.65
C LEU A 171 12.07 -4.29 -4.75
N ASN A 172 11.61 -4.01 -3.53
CA ASN A 172 12.37 -3.20 -2.58
C ASN A 172 13.70 -3.87 -2.20
N SER A 173 13.73 -5.20 -2.08
CA SER A 173 14.96 -5.94 -1.77
C SER A 173 16.02 -5.91 -2.88
N LEU A 174 15.64 -5.56 -4.11
CA LEU A 174 16.58 -5.39 -5.23
C LEU A 174 17.29 -4.03 -5.20
N ASN A 175 16.73 -3.06 -4.48
CA ASN A 175 17.24 -1.69 -4.39
C ASN A 175 18.05 -1.41 -3.11
N SER A 176 18.06 -2.35 -2.17
CA SER A 176 18.79 -2.32 -0.88
C SER A 176 20.11 -3.06 -0.97
#